data_AF-A0A9X1MZC4-F1
#
_entry.id   AF-A0A9X1MZC4-F1
#
_cell.length_a   1.000
_cell.length_b   1.000
_cell.length_c   1.000
_cell.angle_alpha   90.00
_cell.angle_beta   90.00
_cell.angle_gamma   90.00
#
_symmetry.space_group_name_H-M   'P 1'
#
loop_
_entity.id
_entity.type
_entity.pdbx_description
1 polymer ?
#
loop_
_entity_poly.entity_id
_entity_poly.type
_entity_poly.pdbx_seq_one_letter_code
_entity_poly.pdbx_strand_id
1 'polypeptide(L)'
;MRKMINLTCIASGLFVVALIQGCSSGSKTEDVAAIGGQGNPADTYCTSVGGKVQPRQNTKGSYSVCSFKDGLQLDTWELYRLNHKS
;
A
#
# COMPACT_ATOMS: atom_id res chain seq x y z
N MET A 1 30.32 7.94 -40.12
CA MET A 1 31.63 8.54 -39.80
C MET A 1 32.06 8.07 -38.42
N ARG A 2 33.02 7.14 -38.33
CA ARG A 2 33.58 6.66 -37.06
C ARG A 2 34.63 7.69 -36.61
N LYS A 3 34.36 8.44 -35.54
CA LYS A 3 35.40 9.26 -34.89
C LYS A 3 35.94 8.49 -33.70
N MET A 4 37.26 8.34 -33.75
CA MET A 4 38.09 7.45 -32.96
C MET A 4 38.24 7.99 -31.54
N ILE A 5 38.15 7.07 -30.58
CA ILE A 5 38.47 7.27 -29.17
C ILE A 5 39.98 7.45 -29.07
N ASN A 6 40.43 8.67 -28.74
CA ASN A 6 41.84 8.94 -28.46
C ASN A 6 42.06 8.99 -26.95
N LEU A 7 42.71 7.92 -26.50
CA LEU A 7 43.42 7.76 -25.23
C LEU A 7 44.35 8.94 -24.98
N THR A 8 44.02 9.81 -24.03
CA THR A 8 44.97 10.72 -23.40
C THR A 8 44.81 10.65 -21.88
N CYS A 9 45.82 10.03 -21.27
CA CYS A 9 46.02 9.96 -19.83
C CYS A 9 46.27 11.37 -19.29
N ILE A 10 45.32 11.91 -18.53
CA ILE A 10 45.61 13.06 -17.66
C ILE A 10 45.55 12.54 -16.23
N ALA A 11 46.72 12.11 -15.76
CA ALA A 11 47.01 11.94 -14.35
C ALA A 11 47.31 13.32 -13.75
N SER A 12 46.39 13.86 -12.96
CA SER A 12 46.67 14.75 -11.82
C SER A 12 45.37 15.26 -11.20
N GLY A 13 45.22 15.07 -9.90
CA GLY A 13 44.35 15.91 -9.08
C GLY A 13 43.25 15.19 -8.31
N LEU A 14 43.55 14.92 -7.03
CA LEU A 14 42.63 14.87 -5.89
C LEU A 14 41.33 14.06 -6.02
N PHE A 15 41.37 12.86 -5.45
CA PHE A 15 40.49 12.41 -4.36
C PHE A 15 39.31 13.34 -4.05
N VAL A 16 38.08 12.94 -4.43
CA VAL A 16 36.95 12.66 -3.53
C VAL A 16 35.96 11.80 -4.31
N VAL A 17 36.01 10.49 -4.09
CA VAL A 17 34.88 9.60 -4.39
C VAL A 17 33.83 9.87 -3.30
N ALA A 18 32.95 10.85 -3.54
CA ALA A 18 31.74 11.02 -2.76
C ALA A 18 30.68 10.12 -3.37
N LEU A 19 30.64 8.85 -2.94
CA LEU A 19 29.47 8.00 -3.10
C LEU A 19 28.36 8.56 -2.21
N ILE A 20 27.69 9.62 -2.67
CA ILE A 20 26.30 9.83 -2.28
C ILE A 20 25.51 8.76 -3.03
N GLN A 21 25.46 7.57 -2.42
CA GLN A 21 24.35 6.64 -2.59
C GLN A 21 23.09 7.44 -2.25
N GLY A 22 22.53 8.10 -3.27
CA GLY A 22 21.21 8.67 -3.19
C GLY A 22 20.31 7.52 -2.78
N CYS A 23 19.65 7.69 -1.63
CA CYS A 23 18.63 6.77 -1.18
C CYS A 23 17.62 6.69 -2.32
N SER A 24 17.71 5.63 -3.13
CA SER A 24 16.58 5.19 -3.90
C SER A 24 15.56 4.86 -2.82
N SER A 25 14.61 5.78 -2.62
CA SER A 25 13.28 5.39 -2.21
C SER A 25 12.86 4.41 -3.27
N GLY A 26 13.25 3.15 -3.08
CA GLY A 26 12.55 2.03 -3.66
C GLY A 26 11.13 2.33 -3.26
N SER A 27 10.34 2.76 -4.25
CA SER A 27 8.91 2.85 -4.13
C SER A 27 8.55 1.52 -3.53
N LYS A 28 8.23 1.54 -2.23
CA LYS A 28 7.54 0.44 -1.62
C LYS A 28 6.44 0.20 -2.62
N THR A 29 6.39 -0.99 -3.19
CA THR A 29 5.08 -1.57 -3.48
C THR A 29 4.24 -1.13 -2.29
N GLU A 30 3.31 -0.20 -2.52
CA GLU A 30 2.18 -0.04 -1.63
C GLU A 30 1.55 -1.42 -1.69
N ASP A 31 2.13 -2.33 -0.90
CA ASP A 31 1.42 -3.35 -0.21
C ASP A 31 0.23 -2.57 0.31
N VAL A 32 -0.91 -2.83 -0.32
CA VAL A 32 -2.22 -2.46 0.18
C VAL A 32 -2.32 -3.24 1.48
N ALA A 33 -1.53 -2.81 2.47
CA ALA A 33 -1.19 -3.53 3.66
C ALA A 33 -2.49 -3.60 4.42
N ALA A 34 -3.16 -4.73 4.25
CA ALA A 34 -4.42 -5.09 4.88
C ALA A 34 -5.36 -3.89 5.07
N ILE A 35 -5.87 -3.29 3.99
CA ILE A 35 -7.08 -2.47 4.12
C ILE A 35 -8.19 -3.42 4.56
N GLY A 36 -8.40 -3.47 5.86
CA GLY A 36 -9.31 -4.39 6.51
C GLY A 36 -8.80 -5.83 6.64
N GLY A 37 -9.21 -6.48 7.74
CA GLY A 37 -8.75 -7.81 8.10
C GLY A 37 -8.85 -8.11 9.59
N GLN A 38 -8.24 -9.21 10.02
CA GLN A 38 -8.42 -9.87 11.32
C GLN A 38 -8.04 -9.03 12.57
N GLY A 39 -7.50 -7.82 12.39
CA GLY A 39 -7.23 -6.86 13.48
C GLY A 39 -8.29 -5.75 13.65
N ASN A 40 -9.14 -5.52 12.64
CA ASN A 40 -10.21 -4.54 12.75
C ASN A 40 -11.47 -5.20 13.35
N PRO A 41 -12.02 -4.70 14.47
CA PRO A 41 -13.21 -5.29 15.09
C PRO A 41 -14.42 -5.29 14.16
N ALA A 42 -14.57 -4.29 13.29
CA ALA A 42 -15.65 -4.22 12.32
C ALA A 42 -15.55 -5.32 11.25
N ASP A 43 -14.34 -5.57 10.74
CA ASP A 43 -14.08 -6.63 9.76
C ASP A 43 -14.19 -8.02 10.39
N THR A 44 -13.70 -8.17 11.62
CA THR A 44 -13.84 -9.39 12.42
C THR A 44 -15.31 -9.70 12.63
N TYR A 45 -16.12 -8.69 12.98
CA TYR A 45 -17.56 -8.87 13.12
C TYR A 45 -18.22 -9.26 11.81
N CYS A 46 -17.90 -8.61 10.68
CA CYS A 46 -18.40 -8.97 9.36
C CYS A 46 -18.19 -10.46 9.04
N THR A 47 -16.97 -10.96 9.24
CA THR A 47 -16.66 -12.39 9.02
C THR A 47 -17.39 -13.31 10.01
N SER A 48 -17.54 -12.89 11.28
CA SER A 48 -18.25 -13.67 12.30
C SER A 48 -19.74 -13.87 11.98
N VAL A 49 -20.37 -12.91 11.30
CA VAL A 49 -21.79 -12.99 10.89
C VAL A 49 -21.98 -13.61 9.49
N GLY A 50 -20.92 -14.22 8.94
CA GLY A 50 -20.97 -14.92 7.65
C GLY A 50 -20.81 -14.02 6.42
N GLY A 51 -20.46 -12.76 6.62
CA GLY A 51 -20.11 -11.83 5.56
C GLY A 51 -18.68 -11.99 5.05
N LYS A 52 -18.38 -11.39 3.91
CA LYS A 52 -17.03 -11.28 3.34
C LYS A 52 -16.59 -9.83 3.35
N VAL A 53 -15.43 -9.56 3.93
CA VAL A 53 -14.82 -8.22 3.91
C VAL A 53 -14.26 -7.93 2.52
N GLN A 54 -14.67 -6.81 1.95
CA GLN A 54 -14.21 -6.30 0.67
C GLN A 54 -13.51 -4.95 0.88
N PRO A 55 -12.17 -4.89 0.77
CA PRO A 55 -11.43 -3.65 0.83
C PRO A 55 -11.82 -2.74 -0.34
N ARG A 56 -12.00 -1.44 -0.08
CA ARG A 56 -12.35 -0.41 -1.05
C ARG A 56 -11.53 0.85 -0.81
N GLN A 57 -11.41 1.67 -1.85
CA GLN A 57 -10.74 2.96 -1.77
C GLN A 57 -11.49 3.99 -2.61
N ASN A 58 -11.53 5.23 -2.12
CA ASN A 58 -12.10 6.37 -2.83
C ASN A 58 -11.23 7.62 -2.58
N THR A 59 -11.67 8.78 -3.09
CA THR A 59 -10.95 10.05 -2.93
C THR A 59 -10.84 10.53 -1.47
N LYS A 60 -11.63 9.98 -0.56
CA LYS A 60 -11.60 10.27 0.89
C LYS A 60 -10.74 9.28 1.68
N GLY A 61 -10.25 8.21 1.05
CA GLY A 61 -9.41 7.20 1.67
C GLY A 61 -9.94 5.77 1.53
N SER A 62 -9.41 4.90 2.38
CA SER A 62 -9.66 3.47 2.39
C SER A 62 -10.78 3.09 3.35
N TYR A 63 -11.63 2.14 2.97
CA TYR A 63 -12.74 1.63 3.77
C TYR A 63 -13.04 0.17 3.40
N SER A 64 -13.89 -0.51 4.17
CA SER A 64 -14.24 -1.91 3.92
C SER A 64 -15.76 -2.09 3.91
N VAL A 65 -16.24 -2.87 2.93
CA VAL A 65 -17.65 -3.26 2.79
C VAL A 65 -17.80 -4.72 3.21
N CYS A 66 -18.85 -5.04 3.96
CA CYS A 66 -19.27 -6.39 4.29
C CYS A 66 -20.29 -6.88 3.25
N SER A 67 -19.96 -7.93 2.51
CA SER A 67 -20.80 -8.48 1.45
C SER A 67 -21.34 -9.87 1.82
N PHE A 68 -22.64 -10.07 1.63
CA PHE A 68 -23.35 -11.32 1.92
C PHE A 68 -23.72 -12.08 0.64
N LYS A 69 -24.09 -13.37 0.78
CA LYS A 69 -24.44 -14.25 -0.34
C LYS A 69 -25.74 -13.87 -1.05
N ASP A 70 -26.64 -13.21 -0.34
CA ASP A 70 -27.91 -12.68 -0.87
C ASP A 70 -27.73 -11.36 -1.64
N GLY A 71 -26.50 -10.83 -1.70
CA GLY A 71 -26.16 -9.58 -2.37
C GLY A 71 -26.21 -8.35 -1.47
N LEU A 72 -26.62 -8.48 -0.19
CA LEU A 72 -26.56 -7.38 0.77
C LEU A 72 -25.11 -6.91 0.94
N GLN A 73 -24.93 -5.59 0.93
CA GLN A 73 -23.65 -4.94 1.15
C GLN A 73 -23.83 -3.75 2.09
N LEU A 74 -22.98 -3.65 3.10
CA LEU A 74 -22.94 -2.48 3.98
C LEU A 74 -21.53 -2.15 4.43
N ASP A 75 -21.28 -0.92 4.85
CA ASP A 75 -20.02 -0.54 5.46
C ASP A 75 -19.77 -1.36 6.73
N THR A 76 -18.54 -1.83 6.92
CA THR A 76 -18.18 -2.70 8.06
C THR A 76 -18.37 -2.01 9.40
N TRP A 77 -18.09 -0.71 9.51
CA TRP A 77 -18.30 0.06 10.73
C TRP A 77 -19.78 0.38 10.98
N GLU A 78 -20.56 0.57 9.92
CA GLU A 78 -22.02 0.65 10.02
C GLU A 78 -22.61 -0.64 10.59
N LEU A 79 -22.22 -1.80 10.05
CA LEU A 79 -22.63 -3.11 10.56
C LEU A 79 -22.28 -3.26 12.04
N TYR A 80 -21.04 -2.93 12.40
CA TYR A 80 -20.56 -3.03 13.76
C TYR A 80 -21.38 -2.18 14.73
N ARG A 81 -21.57 -0.89 14.44
CA ARG A 81 -22.32 0.04 15.31
C ARG A 81 -23.80 -0.30 15.44
N LEU A 82 -24.42 -0.85 14.40
CA LEU A 82 -25.82 -1.30 14.48
C LEU A 82 -26.01 -2.42 15.52
N ASN A 83 -24.98 -3.24 15.74
CA ASN A 83 -25.05 -4.43 16.58
C ASN A 83 -24.29 -4.29 17.92
N HIS A 84 -23.68 -3.14 18.20
CA HIS A 84 -22.91 -2.87 19.42
C HIS A 84 -23.34 -1.56 20.11
N LYS A 85 -24.64 -1.24 20.07
CA LYS A 85 -25.17 -0.09 20.82
C LYS A 85 -25.20 -0.43 22.32
N SER A 86 -24.73 0.50 23.15
CA SER A 86 -24.93 0.48 24.61
C SER A 86 -26.29 1.04 24.99
#